data_AF-A0A1J1IQC4-F1
#
_entry.id   AF-A0A1J1IQC4-F1
#
_cell.length_a   1.000
_cell.length_b   1.000
_cell.length_c   1.000
_cell.angle_alpha   90.00
_cell.angle_beta   90.00
_cell.angle_gamma   90.00
#
_symmetry.space_group_name_H-M   'P 1'
#
loop_
_entity.id
_entity.type
_entity.pdbx_description
1 polymer ?
#
loop_
_entity_poly.entity_id
_entity_poly.type
_entity_poly.pdbx_seq_one_letter_code
_entity_poly.pdbx_strand_id
1 'polypeptide(L)'
;MKAQLLITLLVIAMIQLNFAKRFTRCEFVQELYYKADIPRDEIYKHLCIAMVTSETASTYLDSHGIYRISSKWWCGKYEPSGKCEIECEKLIDHNIADDAVCASKILSIQGVEAWSQTEAQCKKLQYEVETCLEDYKESETWDDSNEDHDQISKAANFHGAFFILPFVLLLSLRMI
;
A
#
# COMPACT_ATOMS: atom_id res chain seq x y z
N MET A 1 26.58 -3.76 -31.35
CA MET A 1 26.96 -3.57 -29.92
C MET A 1 26.26 -2.38 -29.27
N LYS A 2 26.40 -1.14 -29.77
CA LYS A 2 25.72 0.05 -29.18
C LYS A 2 24.17 -0.05 -29.18
N ALA A 3 23.58 -0.50 -30.29
CA ALA A 3 22.12 -0.66 -30.40
C ALA A 3 21.56 -1.76 -29.48
N GLN A 4 22.29 -2.86 -29.28
CA GLN A 4 21.88 -3.92 -28.36
C GLN A 4 21.92 -3.46 -26.90
N LEU A 5 22.94 -2.70 -26.51
CA LEU A 5 23.04 -2.11 -25.17
C LEU A 5 21.87 -1.14 -24.89
N LEU A 6 21.50 -0.33 -25.88
CA LEU A 6 20.35 0.58 -25.80
C LEU A 6 19.03 -0.17 -25.68
N ILE A 7 18.83 -1.24 -26.47
CA ILE A 7 17.63 -2.08 -26.39
C ILE A 7 17.54 -2.77 -25.02
N THR A 8 18.65 -3.29 -24.48
CA THR A 8 18.64 -3.90 -23.14
C THR A 8 18.32 -2.90 -22.03
N LEU A 9 18.82 -1.66 -22.11
CA LEU A 9 18.49 -0.62 -21.14
C LEU A 9 17.01 -0.21 -21.21
N LEU A 10 16.44 -0.13 -22.42
CA LEU A 10 15.02 0.15 -22.64
C LEU A 10 14.12 -0.96 -22.08
N VAL A 11 14.48 -2.23 -22.30
CA VAL A 11 13.75 -3.37 -21.76
C VAL A 11 13.83 -3.42 -20.23
N ILE A 12 15.00 -3.16 -19.63
CA ILE A 12 15.15 -3.11 -18.16
C ILE A 12 14.32 -1.96 -17.56
N ALA A 13 14.29 -0.79 -18.20
CA ALA A 13 13.46 0.33 -17.77
C ALA A 13 11.95 0.00 -17.82
N MET A 14 11.51 -0.74 -18.85
CA MET A 14 10.12 -1.18 -19.00
C MET A 14 9.70 -2.26 -17.97
N ILE A 15 10.65 -3.10 -17.51
CA ILE A 15 10.39 -4.14 -16.51
C ILE A 15 10.08 -3.54 -15.12
N GLN A 16 10.55 -2.32 -14.82
CA GLN A 16 10.28 -1.66 -13.53
C GLN A 16 8.84 -1.10 -13.40
N LEU A 17 8.03 -1.14 -14.47
CA LEU A 17 6.75 -0.41 -14.53
C LEU A 17 5.49 -1.24 -14.21
N ASN A 18 5.62 -2.52 -13.85
CA ASN A 18 4.45 -3.41 -13.73
C ASN A 18 4.43 -4.28 -12.47
N PHE A 19 4.88 -3.76 -11.33
CA PHE A 19 4.63 -4.42 -10.06
C PHE A 19 3.40 -3.81 -9.42
N ALA A 20 2.37 -4.60 -9.11
CA ALA A 20 1.27 -4.11 -8.27
C ALA A 20 1.77 -3.99 -6.83
N LYS A 21 1.62 -2.82 -6.19
CA LYS A 21 1.98 -2.64 -4.78
C LYS A 21 1.03 -3.48 -3.93
N ARG A 22 1.60 -4.28 -3.03
CA ARG A 22 0.85 -5.06 -2.03
C ARG A 22 1.12 -4.45 -0.67
N PHE A 23 0.06 -3.99 -0.01
CA PHE A 23 0.16 -3.44 1.32
C PHE A 23 0.01 -4.55 2.37
N THR A 24 0.81 -4.48 3.43
CA THR A 24 0.48 -5.21 4.67
C THR A 24 -0.69 -4.51 5.38
N ARG A 25 -1.25 -5.16 6.42
CA ARG A 25 -2.39 -4.61 7.17
C ARG A 25 -2.04 -3.25 7.79
N CYS A 26 -0.93 -3.18 8.52
CA CYS A 26 -0.50 -1.94 9.16
C CYS A 26 0.06 -0.91 8.18
N GLU A 27 0.76 -1.33 7.10
CA GLU A 27 1.18 -0.38 6.06
C GLU A 27 -0.03 0.32 5.43
N PHE A 28 -1.10 -0.42 5.14
CA PHE A 28 -2.34 0.16 4.62
C PHE A 28 -2.97 1.15 5.62
N VAL A 29 -3.08 0.76 6.90
CA VAL A 29 -3.60 1.64 7.96
C VAL A 29 -2.80 2.95 8.06
N GLN A 30 -1.47 2.85 8.02
CA GLN A 30 -0.57 3.99 8.13
C GLN A 30 -0.66 4.89 6.90
N GLU A 31 -0.74 4.33 5.69
CA GLU A 31 -0.92 5.09 4.45
C GLU A 31 -2.24 5.87 4.48
N LEU A 32 -3.32 5.25 4.98
CA LEU A 32 -4.62 5.92 5.15
C LEU A 32 -4.57 7.07 6.15
N TYR A 33 -3.94 6.84 7.31
CA TYR A 33 -3.91 7.83 8.38
C TYR A 33 -2.95 8.98 8.07
N TYR A 34 -1.71 8.69 7.71
CA TYR A 34 -0.64 9.69 7.59
C TYR A 34 -0.55 10.36 6.23
N LYS A 35 -1.01 9.70 5.15
CA LYS A 35 -0.88 10.25 3.79
C LYS A 35 -2.21 10.61 3.15
N ALA A 36 -3.25 9.82 3.38
CA ALA A 36 -4.58 10.08 2.83
C ALA A 36 -5.49 10.91 3.76
N ASP A 37 -5.05 11.20 4.99
CA ASP A 37 -5.78 11.97 6.01
C ASP A 37 -7.20 11.42 6.29
N ILE A 38 -7.34 10.10 6.25
CA ILE A 38 -8.61 9.44 6.57
C ILE A 38 -8.84 9.52 8.08
N PRO A 39 -10.05 9.93 8.53
CA PRO A 39 -10.36 9.99 9.96
C PRO A 39 -10.08 8.66 10.65
N ARG A 40 -9.42 8.73 11.81
CA ARG A 40 -8.98 7.54 12.56
C ARG A 40 -10.11 6.53 12.81
N ASP A 41 -11.30 7.03 13.10
CA ASP A 41 -12.51 6.25 13.35
C ASP A 41 -13.20 5.74 12.07
N GLU A 42 -12.71 6.08 10.88
CA GLU A 42 -13.18 5.52 9.61
C GLU A 42 -12.25 4.43 9.07
N ILE A 43 -10.95 4.46 9.43
CA ILE A 43 -9.91 3.56 8.88
C ILE A 43 -10.28 2.07 9.01
N TYR A 44 -10.93 1.65 10.10
CA TYR A 44 -11.33 0.25 10.26
C TYR A 44 -12.31 -0.21 9.17
N LYS A 45 -13.14 0.69 8.62
CA LYS A 45 -14.03 0.38 7.50
C LYS A 45 -13.23 0.20 6.23
N HIS A 46 -12.25 1.07 5.95
CA HIS A 46 -11.35 0.92 4.81
C HIS A 46 -10.58 -0.39 4.87
N LEU A 47 -10.03 -0.74 6.04
CA LEU A 47 -9.33 -2.00 6.27
C LEU A 47 -10.25 -3.21 6.00
N CYS A 48 -11.49 -3.15 6.47
CA CYS A 48 -12.50 -4.17 6.25
C CYS A 48 -12.82 -4.40 4.77
N ILE A 49 -13.10 -3.33 4.03
CA ILE A 49 -13.53 -3.45 2.62
C ILE A 49 -12.37 -3.79 1.69
N ALA A 50 -11.15 -3.30 1.96
CA ALA A 50 -9.97 -3.54 1.12
C ALA A 50 -9.41 -4.96 1.22
N MET A 51 -9.57 -5.60 2.38
CA MET A 51 -8.99 -6.94 2.59
C MET A 51 -9.83 -8.04 1.98
N VAL A 52 -11.15 -7.95 2.13
CA VAL A 52 -12.05 -8.91 1.48
C VAL A 52 -11.94 -8.80 -0.04
N THR A 53 -11.82 -7.59 -0.59
CA THR A 53 -11.63 -7.40 -2.03
C THR A 53 -10.30 -7.95 -2.54
N SER A 54 -9.24 -7.93 -1.71
CA SER A 54 -7.94 -8.50 -2.07
C SER A 54 -7.94 -10.04 -2.12
N GLU A 55 -8.71 -10.69 -1.23
CA GLU A 55 -8.83 -12.16 -1.17
C GLU A 55 -9.86 -12.70 -2.18
N THR A 56 -10.91 -11.93 -2.44
CA THR A 56 -11.93 -12.27 -3.43
C THR A 56 -11.58 -11.69 -4.78
N ALA A 57 -10.66 -12.34 -5.49
CA ALA A 57 -10.35 -12.04 -6.89
C ALA A 57 -11.52 -12.43 -7.82
N SER A 58 -12.66 -11.76 -7.68
CA SER A 58 -13.76 -11.82 -8.65
C SER A 58 -13.43 -10.90 -9.83
N THR A 59 -13.40 -11.50 -11.02
CA THR A 59 -13.06 -10.88 -12.32
C THR A 59 -14.16 -9.95 -12.82
N TYR A 60 -14.61 -8.99 -12.01
CA TYR A 60 -15.39 -7.88 -12.54
C TYR A 60 -14.49 -7.02 -13.42
N LEU A 61 -14.78 -7.01 -14.73
CA LEU A 61 -14.04 -6.26 -15.75
C LEU A 61 -14.04 -4.74 -15.51
N ASP A 62 -14.96 -4.24 -14.69
CA ASP A 62 -15.20 -2.81 -14.45
C ASP A 62 -14.78 -2.34 -13.05
N SER A 63 -14.01 -3.14 -12.30
CA SER A 63 -13.59 -2.82 -10.93
C SER A 63 -12.11 -2.44 -10.87
N HIS A 64 -11.79 -1.36 -10.15
CA HIS A 64 -10.48 -0.71 -10.13
C HIS A 64 -9.91 -0.63 -8.72
N GLY A 65 -8.61 -0.82 -8.61
CA GLY A 65 -7.86 -0.55 -7.38
C GLY A 65 -8.07 -1.50 -6.23
N ILE A 66 -7.52 -1.08 -5.10
CA ILE A 66 -7.55 -1.79 -3.82
C ILE A 66 -8.98 -1.96 -3.28
N TYR A 67 -9.86 -0.99 -3.56
CA TYR A 67 -11.28 -1.03 -3.18
C TYR A 67 -12.20 -1.63 -4.25
N ARG A 68 -11.68 -2.07 -5.41
CA ARG A 68 -12.49 -2.64 -6.52
C ARG A 68 -13.65 -1.72 -6.98
N ILE A 69 -13.40 -0.41 -7.01
CA ILE A 69 -14.38 0.64 -7.33
C ILE A 69 -14.87 0.49 -8.78
N SER A 70 -16.19 0.51 -8.97
CA SER A 70 -16.81 0.26 -10.27
C SER A 70 -16.82 1.49 -11.17
N SER A 71 -16.27 1.38 -12.39
CA SER A 71 -16.38 2.39 -13.46
C SER A 71 -17.81 2.58 -13.98
N LYS A 72 -18.73 1.68 -13.63
CA LYS A 72 -20.15 1.83 -13.97
C LYS A 72 -20.79 3.07 -13.33
N TRP A 73 -20.29 3.49 -12.16
CA TRP A 73 -20.94 4.53 -11.36
C TRP A 73 -19.99 5.56 -10.76
N TRP A 74 -18.74 5.19 -10.46
CA TRP A 74 -17.91 5.97 -9.54
C TRP A 74 -16.77 6.71 -10.23
N CYS A 75 -16.19 6.16 -11.30
CA CYS A 75 -15.08 6.76 -12.04
C CYS A 75 -15.29 6.69 -13.55
N GLY A 76 -14.53 7.47 -14.31
CA GLY A 76 -14.55 7.50 -15.78
C GLY A 76 -13.37 6.80 -16.44
N LYS A 77 -13.61 6.11 -17.55
CA LYS A 77 -12.55 5.32 -18.23
C LYS A 77 -11.50 6.17 -18.96
N TYR A 78 -11.90 7.28 -19.57
CA TYR A 78 -11.04 8.10 -20.43
C TYR A 78 -10.95 9.57 -20.01
N GLU A 79 -11.85 10.00 -19.11
CA GLU A 79 -11.92 11.35 -18.60
C GLU A 79 -12.54 11.33 -17.19
N PRO A 80 -12.28 12.33 -16.34
CA PRO A 80 -12.86 12.40 -15.01
C PRO A 80 -14.40 12.43 -15.08
N SER A 81 -15.05 11.42 -14.51
CA SER A 81 -16.52 11.33 -14.48
C SER A 81 -16.99 10.36 -13.39
N GLY A 82 -18.28 10.02 -13.39
CA GLY A 82 -18.90 9.25 -12.32
C GLY A 82 -19.05 10.08 -11.05
N LYS A 83 -19.51 9.43 -9.97
CA LYS A 83 -19.77 10.14 -8.71
C LYS A 83 -18.51 10.62 -7.99
N CYS A 84 -17.34 10.05 -8.26
CA CYS A 84 -16.08 10.53 -7.68
C CYS A 84 -15.38 11.57 -8.56
N GLU A 85 -15.89 11.86 -9.77
CA GLU A 85 -15.29 12.84 -10.70
C GLU A 85 -13.79 12.58 -10.93
N ILE A 86 -13.42 11.31 -11.11
CA ILE A 86 -12.03 10.86 -11.25
C ILE A 86 -11.89 9.88 -12.42
N GLU A 87 -10.71 9.84 -13.03
CA GLU A 87 -10.34 8.80 -14.00
C GLU A 87 -10.05 7.48 -13.27
N CYS A 88 -10.57 6.37 -13.79
CA CYS A 88 -10.39 5.05 -13.19
C CYS A 88 -8.92 4.58 -13.20
N GLU A 89 -8.06 5.16 -14.04
CA GLU A 89 -6.63 4.87 -14.08
C GLU A 89 -5.90 5.35 -12.81
N LYS A 90 -6.40 6.42 -12.18
CA LYS A 90 -5.85 6.92 -10.91
C LYS A 90 -6.06 5.91 -9.78
N LEU A 91 -7.20 5.25 -9.80
CA LEU A 91 -7.56 4.19 -8.84
C LEU A 91 -6.76 2.89 -9.00
N ILE A 92 -5.77 2.78 -9.89
CA ILE A 92 -4.94 1.56 -10.03
C ILE A 92 -3.45 1.85 -9.87
N ASP A 93 -3.10 3.08 -9.50
CA ASP A 93 -1.71 3.47 -9.29
C ASP A 93 -1.21 3.10 -7.87
N HIS A 94 -0.02 3.57 -7.50
CA HIS A 94 0.61 3.23 -6.22
C HIS A 94 0.17 4.11 -5.06
N ASN A 95 -0.38 5.28 -5.35
CA ASN A 95 -0.94 6.21 -4.39
C ASN A 95 -2.39 5.82 -4.14
N ILE A 96 -2.73 5.51 -2.90
CA ILE A 96 -4.10 5.11 -2.52
C ILE A 96 -4.91 6.26 -1.93
N ALA A 97 -4.40 7.49 -1.94
CA ALA A 97 -5.07 8.62 -1.31
C ALA A 97 -6.38 8.98 -2.03
N ASP A 98 -6.34 9.04 -3.37
CA ASP A 98 -7.52 9.29 -4.19
C ASP A 98 -8.49 8.10 -4.21
N ASP A 99 -7.96 6.87 -4.18
CA ASP A 99 -8.74 5.66 -3.91
C ASP A 99 -9.54 5.78 -2.61
N ALA A 100 -8.86 6.16 -1.52
CA ALA A 100 -9.45 6.27 -0.19
C ALA A 100 -10.50 7.38 -0.16
N VAL A 101 -10.25 8.54 -0.76
CA VAL A 101 -11.24 9.63 -0.87
C VAL A 101 -12.50 9.17 -1.60
N CYS A 102 -12.35 8.46 -2.72
CA CYS A 102 -13.51 7.93 -3.44
C CYS A 102 -14.24 6.86 -2.62
N ALA A 103 -13.51 5.98 -1.92
CA ALA A 103 -14.09 4.98 -1.03
C ALA A 103 -14.86 5.61 0.14
N SER A 104 -14.33 6.66 0.79
CA SER A 104 -15.02 7.42 1.85
C SER A 104 -16.33 8.03 1.33
N LYS A 105 -16.34 8.54 0.09
CA LYS A 105 -17.58 9.02 -0.54
C LYS A 105 -18.61 7.90 -0.67
N ILE A 106 -18.21 6.72 -1.12
CA ILE A 106 -19.11 5.56 -1.23
C ILE A 106 -19.59 5.12 0.16
N LEU A 107 -18.69 5.01 1.15
CA LEU A 107 -19.02 4.68 2.54
C LEU A 107 -20.04 5.66 3.13
N SER A 108 -19.90 6.96 2.86
CA SER A 108 -20.84 7.98 3.33
C SER A 108 -22.24 7.85 2.72
N ILE A 109 -22.35 7.31 1.50
CA ILE A 109 -23.62 7.19 0.76
C ILE A 109 -24.28 5.83 1.00
N GLN A 110 -23.50 4.76 0.99
CA GLN A 110 -23.98 3.37 0.92
C GLN A 110 -23.55 2.51 2.10
N GLY A 111 -22.66 2.99 2.96
CA GLY A 111 -22.07 2.19 4.02
C GLY A 111 -21.13 1.10 3.49
N VAL A 112 -20.74 0.20 4.39
CA VAL A 112 -19.85 -0.94 4.07
C VAL A 112 -20.57 -2.02 3.26
N GLU A 113 -21.91 -1.97 3.21
CA GLU A 113 -22.79 -2.85 2.47
C GLU A 113 -22.56 -2.80 0.95
N ALA A 114 -22.02 -1.68 0.44
CA ALA A 114 -21.59 -1.56 -0.96
C ALA A 114 -20.53 -2.61 -1.35
N TRP A 115 -19.79 -3.16 -0.38
CA TRP A 115 -18.81 -4.23 -0.54
C TRP A 115 -19.27 -5.57 0.06
N SER A 116 -20.57 -5.75 0.22
CA SER A 116 -21.16 -6.95 0.86
C SER A 116 -20.63 -7.22 2.27
N GLN A 117 -20.22 -6.17 3.00
CA GLN A 117 -19.82 -6.24 4.39
C GLN A 117 -20.92 -5.74 5.31
N THR A 118 -20.79 -6.02 6.60
CA THR A 118 -21.63 -5.44 7.65
C THR A 118 -20.79 -4.65 8.64
N GLU A 119 -21.37 -3.59 9.19
CA GLU A 119 -20.71 -2.76 10.20
C GLU A 119 -20.19 -3.59 11.39
N ALA A 120 -20.94 -4.61 11.81
CA ALA A 120 -20.56 -5.50 12.90
C ALA A 120 -19.33 -6.37 12.58
N GLN A 121 -19.12 -6.76 11.31
CA GLN A 121 -17.90 -7.44 10.89
C GLN A 121 -16.72 -6.47 10.92
N CYS A 122 -16.89 -5.27 10.36
CA CYS A 122 -15.82 -4.30 10.24
C CYS A 122 -15.36 -3.75 11.60
N LYS A 123 -16.27 -3.54 12.56
CA LYS A 123 -15.91 -3.07 13.90
C LYS A 123 -14.91 -3.97 14.64
N LYS A 124 -14.82 -5.25 14.29
CA LYS A 124 -13.83 -6.17 14.88
C LYS A 124 -12.38 -5.77 14.57
N LEU A 125 -12.17 -4.97 13.53
CA LEU A 125 -10.86 -4.50 13.11
C LEU A 125 -10.40 -3.22 13.81
N GLN A 126 -11.26 -2.58 14.62
CA GLN A 126 -10.89 -1.35 15.34
C GLN A 126 -9.65 -1.55 16.21
N TYR A 127 -9.60 -2.64 16.99
CA TYR A 127 -8.44 -2.96 17.83
C TYR A 127 -7.15 -3.08 17.01
N GLU A 128 -7.23 -3.71 15.84
CA GLU A 128 -6.07 -3.89 14.98
C GLU A 128 -5.56 -2.56 14.40
N VAL A 129 -6.47 -1.67 14.00
CA VAL A 129 -6.12 -0.31 13.55
C VAL A 129 -5.38 0.45 14.64
N GLU A 130 -5.87 0.36 15.88
CA GLU A 130 -5.22 1.02 17.01
C GLU A 130 -3.79 0.49 17.23
N THR A 131 -3.60 -0.84 17.25
CA THR A 131 -2.27 -1.46 17.36
C THR A 131 -1.34 -1.00 16.23
N CYS A 132 -1.79 -1.00 14.97
CA CYS A 132 -0.95 -0.58 13.84
C CYS A 132 -0.50 0.89 13.92
N LEU A 133 -1.31 1.76 14.53
CA LEU A 133 -0.98 3.19 14.70
C LEU A 133 -0.09 3.44 15.93
N GLU A 134 -0.19 2.61 16.97
CA GLU A 134 0.69 2.66 18.14
C GLU A 134 2.11 2.19 17.81
N ASP A 135 2.25 1.05 17.10
CA ASP A 135 3.53 0.49 16.67
C ASP A 135 4.35 1.49 15.83
N TYR A 136 3.65 2.27 14.99
CA TYR A 136 4.29 3.30 14.17
C TYR A 136 4.89 4.43 15.03
N LYS A 137 4.13 4.92 16.03
CA LYS A 137 4.60 5.99 16.91
C LYS A 137 5.81 5.55 17.73
N GLU A 138 5.83 4.30 18.20
CA GLU A 138 6.98 3.78 18.94
C GLU A 138 8.23 3.73 18.06
N SER A 139 8.08 3.35 16.79
CA SER A 139 9.20 3.33 15.83
C SER A 139 9.76 4.73 15.52
N GLU A 140 8.91 5.77 15.44
CA GLU A 140 9.37 7.15 15.27
C GLU A 140 10.08 7.67 16.52
N THR A 141 9.56 7.35 17.71
CA THR A 141 10.18 7.82 18.98
C THR A 141 11.53 7.18 19.30
N TRP A 142 11.82 5.99 18.78
CA TRP A 142 13.10 5.30 18.98
C TRP A 142 14.26 5.86 18.13
N ASP A 143 13.96 6.55 17.03
CA ASP A 143 14.99 7.18 16.19
C ASP A 143 15.47 8.54 16.77
N ASP A 144 14.67 9.18 17.63
CA ASP A 144 14.98 10.51 18.21
C ASP A 144 15.76 10.45 19.55
N SER A 145 15.99 9.28 20.16
CA SER A 145 16.62 9.18 21.49
C SER A 145 18.13 8.87 21.50
N ASN A 146 18.85 9.02 20.39
CA ASN A 146 20.29 8.72 20.30
C ASN A 146 21.18 9.96 20.08
N GLU A 147 20.87 11.07 20.74
CA GLU A 147 21.85 12.14 21.04
C GLU A 147 21.90 12.39 22.55
N ASP A 148 22.83 11.69 23.20
CA ASP A 148 23.51 11.99 24.47
C ASP A 148 23.59 10.77 25.41
N HIS A 149 24.69 10.03 25.33
CA HIS A 149 25.66 9.95 26.44
C HIS A 149 26.82 9.00 26.12
N ASP A 150 28.01 9.54 26.40
CA ASP A 150 29.32 8.94 26.28
C ASP A 150 29.57 7.77 27.27
N GLN A 151 30.50 6.89 26.87
CA GLN A 151 31.25 5.88 27.63
C GLN A 151 30.63 4.50 27.98
N ILE A 152 31.20 3.49 27.29
CA ILE A 152 31.68 2.20 27.83
C ILE A 152 30.62 1.18 28.29
N SER A 153 30.23 0.30 27.36
CA SER A 153 30.33 -1.15 27.60
C SER A 153 30.86 -1.86 26.36
N LYS A 154 32.10 -2.32 26.52
CA LYS A 154 32.92 -3.08 25.59
C LYS A 154 32.24 -4.35 25.06
N ALA A 155 32.38 -4.52 23.76
CA ALA A 155 32.91 -5.71 23.09
C ALA A 155 32.12 -7.03 23.16
N ALA A 156 31.46 -7.33 22.04
CA ALA A 156 31.63 -8.63 21.40
C ALA A 156 32.12 -8.40 19.96
N ASN A 157 33.44 -8.53 19.79
CA ASN A 157 34.08 -8.58 18.48
C ASN A 157 33.64 -9.86 17.75
N PHE A 158 33.12 -9.75 16.53
CA PHE A 158 33.39 -10.76 15.51
C PHE A 158 33.94 -10.06 14.27
N HIS A 159 35.23 -10.31 14.04
CA HIS A 159 36.04 -9.82 12.93
C HIS A 159 35.50 -10.28 11.57
N GLY A 160 35.65 -9.44 10.54
CA GLY A 160 35.60 -9.92 9.15
C GLY A 160 35.35 -8.87 8.08
N ALA A 161 36.09 -7.76 8.07
CA ALA A 161 36.25 -6.99 6.83
C ALA A 161 37.21 -7.77 5.92
N PHE A 162 36.84 -8.04 4.66
CA PHE A 162 37.73 -7.88 3.51
C PHE A 162 37.07 -8.17 2.14
N PHE A 163 37.25 -7.20 1.24
CA PHE A 163 37.34 -7.28 -0.24
C PHE A 163 36.06 -7.36 -1.13
N ILE A 164 35.64 -6.18 -1.61
CA ILE A 164 35.73 -5.72 -3.02
C ILE A 164 35.10 -6.59 -4.15
N LEU A 165 34.02 -6.02 -4.71
CA LEU A 165 33.55 -6.00 -6.13
C LEU A 165 32.67 -7.14 -6.70
N PRO A 166 31.88 -6.84 -7.76
CA PRO A 166 30.47 -7.18 -7.88
C PRO A 166 30.25 -8.49 -8.62
N PHE A 167 29.29 -9.28 -8.16
CA PHE A 167 28.78 -10.43 -8.90
C PHE A 167 27.33 -10.18 -9.30
N VAL A 168 27.20 -9.74 -10.55
CA VAL A 168 26.01 -9.96 -11.37
C VAL A 168 25.77 -11.48 -11.43
N LEU A 169 24.48 -11.86 -11.44
CA LEU A 169 23.96 -13.23 -11.59
C LEU A 169 24.20 -14.15 -10.39
N LEU A 170 23.12 -14.41 -9.64
CA LEU A 170 22.60 -15.77 -9.41
C LEU A 170 21.20 -15.66 -8.77
N LEU A 171 20.21 -16.05 -9.58
CA LEU A 171 19.02 -16.84 -9.22
C LEU A 171 17.96 -16.16 -8.35
N SER A 172 16.81 -15.74 -8.90
CA SER A 172 15.73 -16.64 -9.36
C SER A 172 15.55 -17.85 -8.45
N LEU A 173 14.82 -17.69 -7.34
CA LEU A 173 13.92 -18.68 -6.71
C LEU A 173 13.66 -18.24 -5.26
N ARG A 174 12.60 -17.46 -5.07
CA ARG A 174 11.69 -17.54 -3.93
C ARG A 174 10.39 -16.83 -4.31
N MET A 175 9.68 -17.49 -5.22
CA MET A 175 8.23 -17.40 -5.36
C MET A 175 7.69 -18.73 -4.83
N ILE A 176 7.30 -18.74 -3.56
CA ILE A 176 6.03 -19.30 -3.06
C ILE A 176 5.53 -18.26 -2.06
#